data_AF-A0A388LUL7-F1
#
_entry.id   AF-A0A388LUL7-F1
#
_cell.length_a   1.000
_cell.length_b   1.000
_cell.length_c   1.000
_cell.angle_alpha   90.00
_cell.angle_beta   90.00
_cell.angle_gamma   90.00
#
_symmetry.space_group_name_H-M   'P 1'
#
loop_
_entity.id
_entity.type
_entity.pdbx_description
1 polymer ?
#
loop_
_entity_poly.entity_id
_entity_poly.type
_entity_poly.pdbx_seq_one_letter_code
_entity_poly.pdbx_strand_id
1 'polypeptide(L)'
;MANQHVDGLDKLVTFLAKRDGIDKLVKTFQYVGKLMHLYAQHRHPDVADRFKKLELASGIARKAFRSGRFLTGFNCLRKTTYPDWKVCGLAILANAGEMIYFFFDHITFFSRVGFLNPALAPRSCFYSAFGEGFGYIFAMMADSIFISRGLSEERRVRDKIRQLEREDPGNPSSTEMHKARARISQLRMDRVMRLCSIAACAADLIIAINDVEPNPFVSHPLTLGVSGLVSAWAGWYRLWPGV
;
A
#
# COMPACT_ATOMS: atom_id res chain seq x y z
N MET A 1 24.86 10.26 -16.89
CA MET A 1 24.03 9.55 -15.90
C MET A 1 24.98 8.86 -14.94
N ALA A 2 25.13 9.37 -13.71
CA ALA A 2 26.07 8.82 -12.75
C ALA A 2 25.63 7.41 -12.34
N ASN A 3 26.57 6.47 -12.40
CA ASN A 3 26.40 5.10 -11.96
C ASN A 3 26.16 5.14 -10.44
N GLN A 4 24.90 5.20 -9.98
CA GLN A 4 24.57 5.12 -8.57
C GLN A 4 24.96 3.72 -8.09
N HIS A 5 26.10 3.63 -7.41
CA HIS A 5 26.53 2.42 -6.74
C HIS A 5 25.44 2.01 -5.75
N VAL A 6 24.80 0.86 -5.98
CA VAL A 6 23.80 0.30 -5.07
C VAL A 6 24.46 0.09 -3.72
N ASP A 7 24.07 0.89 -2.73
CA ASP A 7 24.68 0.84 -1.41
C ASP A 7 24.13 -0.31 -0.55
N GLY A 8 24.68 -0.50 0.65
CA GLY A 8 24.26 -1.56 1.55
C GLY A 8 22.79 -1.44 1.98
N LEU A 9 22.29 -0.20 2.15
CA LEU A 9 20.91 0.06 2.53
C LEU A 9 19.95 -0.34 1.39
N ASP A 10 20.32 -0.06 0.14
CA ASP A 10 19.53 -0.46 -1.03
C ASP A 10 19.39 -1.98 -1.15
N LYS A 11 20.48 -2.72 -0.91
CA LYS A 11 20.47 -4.19 -0.91
C LYS A 11 19.58 -4.72 0.22
N LEU A 12 19.68 -4.12 1.40
CA LEU A 12 18.86 -4.49 2.56
C LEU A 12 17.38 -4.23 2.30
N VAL A 13 17.00 -3.05 1.80
CA VAL A 13 15.60 -2.74 1.45
C VAL A 13 15.06 -3.73 0.43
N THR A 14 15.83 -4.05 -0.62
CA THR A 14 15.46 -5.04 -1.63
C THR A 14 15.26 -6.43 -1.03
N PHE A 15 16.14 -6.85 -0.11
CA PHE A 15 16.01 -8.12 0.60
C PHE A 15 14.74 -8.17 1.46
N LEU A 16 14.48 -7.11 2.25
CA LEU A 16 13.33 -7.05 3.15
C LEU A 16 12.00 -7.04 2.39
N ALA A 17 11.95 -6.38 1.22
CA ALA A 17 10.78 -6.28 0.35
C ALA A 17 10.28 -7.64 -0.19
N LYS A 18 11.14 -8.68 -0.25
CA LYS A 18 10.73 -10.03 -0.66
C LYS A 18 9.64 -10.64 0.24
N ARG A 19 9.50 -10.14 1.47
CA ARG A 19 8.51 -10.62 2.44
C ARG A 19 7.16 -9.89 2.33
N ASP A 20 7.03 -8.88 1.46
CA ASP A 20 5.81 -8.09 1.33
C ASP A 20 4.61 -8.94 0.89
N GLY A 21 4.81 -9.86 -0.05
CA GLY A 21 3.75 -10.79 -0.48
C GLY A 21 3.25 -11.67 0.67
N ILE A 22 4.15 -12.11 1.55
CA ILE A 22 3.80 -12.90 2.73
C ILE A 22 2.98 -12.06 3.71
N ASP A 23 3.36 -10.79 3.98
CA ASP A 23 2.54 -9.90 4.81
C ASP A 23 1.12 -9.75 4.25
N LYS A 24 0.95 -9.55 2.94
CA LYS A 24 -0.38 -9.42 2.32
C LYS A 24 -1.20 -10.71 2.42
N LEU A 25 -0.56 -11.86 2.31
CA LEU A 25 -1.21 -13.15 2.52
C LEU A 25 -1.71 -13.30 3.96
N VAL A 26 -0.85 -13.02 4.93
CA VAL A 26 -1.21 -13.12 6.36
C VAL A 26 -2.26 -12.05 6.74
N LYS A 27 -2.24 -10.88 6.08
CA LYS A 27 -3.32 -9.88 6.17
C LYS A 27 -4.66 -10.46 5.75
N THR A 28 -4.71 -11.19 4.64
CA THR A 28 -5.94 -11.89 4.23
C THR A 28 -6.44 -12.82 5.32
N PHE A 29 -5.60 -13.68 5.90
CA PHE A 29 -6.00 -14.58 6.99
C PHE A 29 -6.51 -13.83 8.22
N GLN A 30 -5.85 -12.73 8.60
CA GLN A 30 -6.28 -11.91 9.72
C GLN A 30 -7.72 -11.42 9.54
N TYR A 31 -8.02 -10.79 8.39
CA TYR A 31 -9.32 -10.15 8.20
C TYR A 31 -10.42 -11.12 7.77
N VAL A 32 -10.08 -12.22 7.09
CA VAL A 32 -11.02 -13.36 6.95
C VAL A 32 -11.37 -13.91 8.34
N GLY A 33 -10.38 -14.12 9.21
CA GLY A 33 -10.61 -14.55 10.60
C GLY A 33 -11.55 -13.60 11.35
N LYS A 34 -11.35 -12.29 11.24
CA LYS A 34 -12.23 -11.27 11.82
C LYS A 34 -13.69 -11.39 11.34
N LEU A 35 -13.91 -11.54 10.03
CA LEU A 35 -15.26 -11.66 9.47
C LEU A 35 -15.93 -13.00 9.82
N MET A 36 -15.17 -14.09 9.80
CA MET A 36 -15.68 -15.41 10.18
C MET A 36 -16.02 -15.47 11.67
N HIS A 37 -15.24 -14.81 12.52
CA HIS A 37 -15.58 -14.63 13.94
C HIS A 37 -16.93 -13.91 14.10
N LEU A 38 -17.11 -12.77 13.42
CA LEU A 38 -18.37 -12.02 13.43
C LEU A 38 -19.57 -12.87 12.97
N TYR A 39 -19.38 -13.68 11.93
CA TYR A 39 -20.42 -14.56 11.41
C TYR A 39 -20.77 -15.70 12.36
N ALA A 40 -19.76 -16.33 12.97
CA ALA A 40 -19.93 -17.51 13.80
C ALA A 40 -20.35 -17.21 15.25
N GLN A 41 -20.11 -16.00 15.78
CA GLN A 41 -20.24 -15.69 17.21
C GLN A 41 -21.61 -16.04 17.83
N HIS A 42 -22.70 -15.96 17.05
CA HIS A 42 -24.06 -16.26 17.53
C HIS A 42 -24.49 -17.72 17.30
N ARG A 43 -23.83 -18.45 16.39
CA ARG A 43 -24.24 -19.80 15.97
C ARG A 43 -23.33 -20.90 16.51
N HIS A 44 -22.03 -20.66 16.52
CA HIS A 44 -20.99 -21.62 16.86
C HIS A 44 -19.88 -20.90 17.65
N PRO A 45 -20.05 -20.69 18.96
CA PRO A 45 -19.12 -19.88 19.76
C PRO A 45 -17.72 -20.49 19.84
N ASP A 46 -17.60 -21.82 19.82
CA ASP A 46 -16.34 -22.57 19.77
C ASP A 46 -15.57 -22.31 18.47
N VAL A 47 -16.27 -22.29 17.34
CA VAL A 47 -15.70 -21.98 16.02
C VAL A 47 -15.32 -20.50 15.94
N ALA A 48 -16.15 -19.61 16.51
CA ALA A 48 -15.87 -18.19 16.58
C ALA A 48 -14.57 -17.90 17.34
N ASP A 49 -14.32 -18.59 18.45
CA ASP A 49 -13.07 -18.44 19.22
C ASP A 49 -11.83 -18.89 18.41
N ARG A 50 -11.94 -19.99 17.64
CA ARG A 50 -10.86 -20.43 16.74
C ARG A 50 -10.53 -19.37 15.68
N PHE A 51 -11.55 -18.74 15.09
CA PHE A 51 -11.34 -17.63 14.14
C PHE A 51 -10.78 -16.38 14.81
N LYS A 52 -11.14 -16.11 16.07
CA LYS A 52 -10.53 -15.02 16.84
C LYS A 52 -9.04 -15.25 17.08
N LYS A 53 -8.65 -16.48 17.42
CA LYS A 53 -7.25 -16.88 17.56
C LYS A 53 -6.48 -16.73 16.25
N LEU A 54 -7.07 -17.13 15.12
CA LEU A 54 -6.48 -16.92 13.79
C LEU A 54 -6.26 -15.43 13.48
N GLU A 55 -7.24 -14.58 13.77
CA GLU A 55 -7.13 -13.11 13.61
C GLU A 55 -5.93 -12.58 14.41
N LEU A 56 -5.87 -12.89 15.71
CA LEU A 56 -4.84 -12.38 16.62
C LEU A 56 -3.44 -12.90 16.25
N ALA A 57 -3.31 -14.20 15.98
CA ALA A 57 -2.03 -14.81 15.60
C ALA A 57 -1.51 -14.24 14.27
N SER A 58 -2.40 -14.09 13.28
CA SER A 58 -2.06 -13.47 11.99
C SER A 58 -1.62 -12.02 12.18
N GLY A 59 -2.29 -11.25 13.04
CA GLY A 59 -1.92 -9.88 13.35
C GLY A 59 -0.51 -9.74 13.93
N ILE A 60 -0.10 -10.65 14.82
CA ILE A 60 1.27 -10.67 15.38
C ILE A 60 2.29 -11.07 14.31
N ALA A 61 2.00 -12.13 13.53
CA ALA A 61 2.88 -12.60 12.47
C ALA A 61 3.17 -11.52 11.41
N ARG A 62 2.16 -10.73 11.03
CA ARG A 62 2.35 -9.59 10.10
C ARG A 62 3.35 -8.57 10.61
N LYS A 63 3.26 -8.18 11.89
CA LYS A 63 4.23 -7.24 12.47
C LYS A 63 5.65 -7.79 12.39
N ALA A 64 5.82 -9.10 12.63
CA ALA A 64 7.11 -9.76 12.47
C ALA A 64 7.61 -9.71 11.01
N PHE A 65 6.77 -10.03 10.02
CA PHE A 65 7.17 -10.00 8.61
C PHE A 65 7.52 -8.61 8.08
N ARG A 66 6.90 -7.56 8.63
CA ARG A 66 7.18 -6.16 8.29
C ARG A 66 8.41 -5.59 9.01
N SER A 67 9.14 -6.43 9.75
CA SER A 67 10.34 -5.99 10.46
C SER A 67 11.38 -5.42 9.50
N GLY A 68 11.94 -4.25 9.82
CA GLY A 68 12.88 -3.49 9.01
C GLY A 68 12.25 -2.62 7.92
N ARG A 69 10.92 -2.66 7.72
CA ARG A 69 10.26 -1.93 6.62
C ARG A 69 10.32 -0.40 6.74
N PHE A 70 10.56 0.14 7.95
CA PHE A 70 10.80 1.57 8.13
C PHE A 70 12.02 2.06 7.33
N LEU A 71 12.98 1.18 7.03
CA LEU A 71 14.14 1.48 6.19
C LEU A 71 13.76 1.76 4.73
N THR A 72 12.64 1.20 4.25
CA THR A 72 12.10 1.53 2.93
C THR A 72 11.68 3.00 2.88
N GLY A 73 10.89 3.45 3.86
CA GLY A 73 10.48 4.86 3.97
C GLY A 73 11.68 5.80 4.09
N PHE A 74 12.66 5.43 4.92
CA PHE A 74 13.91 6.19 5.05
C PHE A 74 14.71 6.25 3.74
N ASN A 75 14.85 5.14 3.02
CA ASN A 75 15.58 5.10 1.76
C ASN A 75 14.85 5.91 0.66
N CYS A 76 13.52 5.83 0.63
CA CYS A 76 12.70 6.66 -0.26
C CYS A 76 12.90 8.15 0.03
N LEU A 77 12.88 8.58 1.30
CA LEU A 77 13.13 9.97 1.67
C LEU A 77 14.49 10.47 1.15
N ARG A 78 15.54 9.67 1.30
CA ARG A 78 16.89 9.99 0.82
C ARG A 78 16.96 10.14 -0.72
N LYS A 79 16.17 9.36 -1.45
CA LYS A 79 16.21 9.29 -2.92
C LYS A 79 15.15 10.15 -3.61
N THR A 80 14.20 10.70 -2.86
CA THR A 80 13.05 11.41 -3.42
C THR A 80 13.53 12.65 -4.17
N THR A 81 13.42 12.59 -5.50
CA THR A 81 13.73 13.69 -6.41
C THR A 81 12.64 13.75 -7.47
N TYR A 82 11.79 14.77 -7.39
CA TYR A 82 10.78 15.04 -8.40
C TYR A 82 10.99 16.44 -8.99
N PRO A 83 10.89 16.61 -10.33
CA PRO A 83 10.97 17.93 -10.95
C PRO A 83 9.88 18.89 -10.47
N ASP A 84 8.71 18.35 -10.09
CA ASP A 84 7.62 19.14 -9.51
C ASP A 84 7.70 19.12 -7.98
N TRP A 85 7.92 20.30 -7.40
CA TRP A 85 8.02 20.50 -5.96
C TRP A 85 6.76 20.05 -5.20
N LYS A 86 5.57 20.16 -5.80
CA LYS A 86 4.32 19.74 -5.14
C LYS A 86 4.30 18.23 -4.94
N VAL A 87 4.58 17.48 -6.02
CA VAL A 87 4.67 16.02 -5.97
C VAL A 87 5.84 15.58 -5.09
N CYS A 88 6.95 16.31 -5.12
CA CYS A 88 8.08 16.07 -4.22
C CYS A 88 7.67 16.18 -2.74
N GLY A 89 7.00 17.27 -2.36
CA GLY A 89 6.50 17.46 -1.01
C GLY A 89 5.53 16.37 -0.57
N LEU A 90 4.55 16.02 -1.42
CA LEU A 90 3.61 14.93 -1.13
C LEU A 90 4.33 13.59 -0.94
N ALA A 91 5.32 13.29 -1.78
CA ALA A 91 6.10 12.06 -1.66
C ALA A 91 6.93 12.04 -0.37
N ILE A 92 7.56 13.15 0.01
CA ILE A 92 8.31 13.25 1.26
C ILE A 92 7.39 13.00 2.46
N LEU A 93 6.22 13.65 2.49
CA LEU A 93 5.25 13.50 3.59
C LEU A 93 4.70 12.07 3.67
N ALA A 94 4.39 11.45 2.52
CA ALA A 94 3.94 10.06 2.46
C ALA A 94 5.00 9.08 3.01
N ASN A 95 6.25 9.20 2.55
CA ASN A 95 7.34 8.31 2.97
C ASN A 95 7.75 8.54 4.43
N ALA A 96 7.66 9.78 4.93
CA ALA A 96 7.87 10.08 6.34
C ALA A 96 6.80 9.43 7.24
N GLY A 97 5.53 9.49 6.82
CA GLY A 97 4.44 8.78 7.48
C GLY A 97 4.66 7.27 7.52
N GLU A 98 5.02 6.65 6.38
CA GLU A 98 5.33 5.22 6.31
C GLU A 98 6.52 4.82 7.22
N MET A 99 7.56 5.66 7.29
CA MET A 99 8.70 5.44 8.18
C MET A 99 8.28 5.48 9.65
N ILE A 100 7.52 6.50 10.07
CA ILE A 100 7.01 6.64 11.44
C ILE A 100 6.14 5.45 11.79
N TYR A 101 5.21 5.08 10.90
CA TYR A 101 4.34 3.93 11.06
C TYR A 101 5.13 2.68 11.38
N PHE A 102 6.02 2.26 10.48
CA PHE A 102 6.73 1.01 10.66
C PHE A 102 7.65 1.07 11.87
N PHE A 103 8.30 2.20 12.16
CA PHE A 103 9.16 2.30 13.33
C PHE A 103 8.39 2.03 14.64
N PHE A 104 7.26 2.70 14.85
CA PHE A 104 6.45 2.49 16.06
C PHE A 104 5.69 1.15 16.08
N ASP A 105 5.42 0.56 14.91
CA ASP A 105 4.86 -0.80 14.83
C ASP A 105 5.81 -1.84 15.42
N HIS A 106 7.14 -1.64 15.30
CA HIS A 106 8.13 -2.52 15.95
C HIS A 106 8.07 -2.42 17.46
N ILE A 107 8.00 -1.21 18.01
CA ILE A 107 7.88 -1.00 19.46
C ILE A 107 6.60 -1.68 19.97
N THR A 108 5.50 -1.54 19.22
CA THR A 108 4.23 -2.20 19.54
C THR A 108 4.35 -3.72 19.49
N PHE A 109 5.03 -4.26 18.48
CA PHE A 109 5.28 -5.69 18.33
C PHE A 109 6.10 -6.25 19.51
N PHE A 110 7.26 -5.64 19.79
CA PHE A 110 8.14 -6.08 20.87
C PHE A 110 7.48 -5.96 22.25
N SER A 111 6.65 -4.94 22.46
CA SER A 111 5.88 -4.79 23.71
C SER A 111 4.82 -5.88 23.85
N ARG A 112 4.19 -6.32 22.75
CA ARG A 112 3.16 -7.39 22.77
C ARG A 112 3.74 -8.80 22.92
N VAL A 113 4.97 -9.03 22.44
CA VAL A 113 5.67 -10.32 22.60
C VAL A 113 6.36 -10.43 23.98
N GLY A 114 6.42 -9.33 24.74
CA GLY A 114 7.01 -9.31 26.09
C GLY A 114 8.51 -9.00 26.12
N PHE A 115 9.10 -8.55 25.02
CA PHE A 115 10.49 -8.10 24.98
C PHE A 115 10.65 -6.68 25.56
N LEU A 116 9.67 -5.80 25.35
CA LEU A 116 9.63 -4.45 25.92
C LEU A 116 8.50 -4.32 26.95
N ASN A 117 8.53 -3.23 27.72
CA ASN A 117 7.48 -2.90 28.68
C ASN A 117 6.10 -2.82 27.98
N PRO A 118 5.10 -3.63 28.39
CA PRO A 118 3.76 -3.62 27.80
C PRO A 118 3.06 -2.25 27.81
N ALA A 119 3.41 -1.37 28.77
CA ALA A 119 2.85 -0.02 28.87
C ALA A 119 3.22 0.89 27.69
N LEU A 120 4.23 0.54 26.90
CA LEU A 120 4.60 1.27 25.68
C LEU A 120 3.63 0.99 24.52
N ALA A 121 3.00 -0.19 24.50
CA ALA A 121 2.20 -0.65 23.36
C ALA A 121 1.05 0.31 22.98
N PRO A 122 0.27 0.90 23.91
CA PRO A 122 -0.80 1.81 23.54
C PRO A 122 -0.28 3.10 22.89
N ARG A 123 0.78 3.69 23.45
CA ARG A 123 1.38 4.93 22.93
C ARG A 123 2.03 4.71 21.57
N SER A 124 2.79 3.62 21.42
CA SER A 124 3.40 3.28 20.14
C SER A 124 2.35 2.92 19.09
N CYS A 125 1.25 2.27 19.46
CA CYS A 125 0.14 1.99 18.55
C CYS A 125 -0.48 3.28 18.01
N PHE A 126 -0.70 4.28 18.88
CA PHE A 126 -1.21 5.59 18.48
C PHE A 126 -0.27 6.30 17.48
N TYR A 127 1.02 6.43 17.80
CA TYR A 127 1.98 7.09 16.90
C TYR A 127 2.13 6.36 15.57
N SER A 128 2.12 5.03 15.63
CA SER A 128 2.11 4.16 14.45
C SER A 128 0.90 4.50 13.57
N ALA A 129 -0.32 4.39 14.11
CA ALA A 129 -1.56 4.63 13.36
C ALA A 129 -1.67 6.07 12.84
N PHE A 130 -1.26 7.07 13.62
CA PHE A 130 -1.24 8.46 13.20
C PHE A 130 -0.28 8.68 12.01
N GLY A 131 0.95 8.16 12.10
CA GLY A 131 1.93 8.24 11.01
C GLY A 131 1.43 7.55 9.73
N GLU A 132 0.77 6.40 9.88
CA GLU A 132 0.19 5.64 8.77
C GLU A 132 -0.96 6.42 8.10
N GLY A 133 -1.92 6.91 8.88
CA GLY A 133 -3.04 7.70 8.39
C GLY A 133 -2.58 8.98 7.69
N PHE A 134 -1.62 9.68 8.27
CA PHE A 134 -0.98 10.84 7.65
C PHE A 134 -0.34 10.47 6.30
N GLY A 135 0.46 9.41 6.26
CA GLY A 135 1.10 8.93 5.04
C GLY A 135 0.11 8.58 3.92
N TYR A 136 -1.00 7.93 4.26
CA TYR A 136 -2.04 7.55 3.29
C TYR A 136 -2.72 8.74 2.62
N ILE A 137 -2.99 9.82 3.35
CA ILE A 137 -3.60 11.03 2.77
C ILE A 137 -2.71 11.59 1.65
N PHE A 138 -1.41 11.74 1.91
CA PHE A 138 -0.48 12.28 0.91
C PHE A 138 -0.22 11.30 -0.23
N ALA A 139 -0.17 10.00 0.04
CA ALA A 139 -0.06 8.98 -1.00
C ALA A 139 -1.25 9.03 -1.97
N MET A 140 -2.48 9.13 -1.45
CA MET A 140 -3.69 9.25 -2.27
C MET A 140 -3.72 10.55 -3.09
N MET A 141 -3.30 11.67 -2.49
CA MET A 141 -3.18 12.93 -3.22
C MET A 141 -2.17 12.83 -4.36
N ALA A 142 -1.00 12.24 -4.10
CA ALA A 142 0.03 12.03 -5.12
C ALA A 142 -0.49 11.13 -6.26
N ASP A 143 -1.12 9.99 -5.92
CA ASP A 143 -1.68 9.07 -6.92
C ASP A 143 -2.79 9.72 -7.75
N SER A 144 -3.62 10.56 -7.15
CA SER A 144 -4.65 11.34 -7.87
C SER A 144 -4.02 12.27 -8.91
N ILE A 145 -2.96 12.99 -8.56
CA ILE A 145 -2.22 13.86 -9.49
C ILE A 145 -1.63 13.02 -10.65
N PHE A 146 -1.02 11.88 -10.35
CA PHE A 146 -0.45 11.03 -11.38
C PHE A 146 -1.50 10.41 -12.30
N ILE A 147 -2.69 10.06 -11.79
CA ILE A 147 -3.82 9.61 -12.62
C ILE A 147 -4.24 10.72 -13.59
N SER A 148 -4.40 11.97 -13.11
CA SER A 148 -4.76 13.11 -13.96
C SER A 148 -3.70 13.37 -15.04
N ARG A 149 -2.41 13.25 -14.71
CA ARG A 149 -1.30 13.35 -15.67
C ARG A 149 -1.33 12.23 -16.68
N GLY A 150 -1.48 10.99 -16.24
CA GLY A 150 -1.55 9.81 -17.11
C GLY A 150 -2.75 9.86 -18.07
N LEU A 151 -3.90 10.40 -17.65
CA LEU A 151 -5.05 10.66 -18.51
C LEU A 151 -4.75 11.71 -19.60
N SER A 152 -4.05 12.78 -19.23
CA SER A 152 -3.66 13.85 -20.17
C SER A 152 -2.66 13.33 -21.21
N GLU A 153 -1.69 12.53 -20.76
CA GLU A 153 -0.72 11.87 -21.65
C GLU A 153 -1.38 10.83 -22.57
N GLU A 154 -2.32 10.02 -22.06
CA GLU A 154 -3.05 9.06 -22.90
C GLU A 154 -3.81 9.76 -24.03
N ARG A 155 -4.45 10.92 -23.75
CA ARG A 155 -5.13 11.73 -24.76
C ARG A 155 -4.15 12.20 -25.84
N ARG A 156 -3.00 12.77 -25.44
CA ARG A 156 -1.95 13.23 -26.37
C ARG A 156 -1.43 12.11 -27.26
N VAL A 157 -1.17 10.93 -26.70
CA VAL A 157 -0.69 9.76 -27.47
C VAL A 157 -1.78 9.27 -28.44
N ARG A 158 -3.04 9.29 -28.02
CA ARG A 158 -4.17 8.89 -28.88
C ARG A 158 -4.36 9.85 -30.04
N ASP A 159 -4.20 11.15 -29.83
CA ASP A 159 -4.30 12.14 -30.89
C ASP A 159 -3.14 12.01 -31.89
N LYS A 160 -1.92 11.69 -31.42
CA LYS A 160 -0.80 11.34 -32.30
C LYS A 160 -1.07 10.10 -33.15
N ILE A 161 -1.67 9.04 -32.59
CA ILE A 161 -2.06 7.85 -33.36
C ILE A 161 -3.05 8.24 -34.47
N ARG A 162 -4.06 9.06 -34.15
CA ARG A 162 -5.04 9.54 -35.15
C ARG A 162 -4.40 10.39 -36.25
N GLN A 163 -3.37 11.17 -35.94
CA GLN A 163 -2.61 11.92 -36.94
C GLN A 163 -1.83 10.98 -37.86
N LEU A 164 -1.10 10.01 -37.29
CA LEU A 164 -0.34 9.02 -38.05
C LEU A 164 -1.25 8.17 -38.97
N GLU A 165 -2.43 7.77 -38.48
CA GLU A 165 -3.42 7.03 -39.28
C GLU A 165 -3.99 7.85 -40.46
N ARG A 166 -3.98 9.18 -40.36
CA ARG A 166 -4.40 10.07 -41.46
C ARG A 166 -3.29 10.33 -42.47
N GLU A 167 -2.04 10.40 -42.01
CA GLU A 167 -0.87 10.66 -42.86
C GLU A 167 -0.44 9.44 -43.67
N ASP A 168 -0.60 8.23 -43.13
CA ASP A 168 -0.26 6.97 -43.81
C ASP A 168 -1.37 5.90 -43.64
N PRO A 169 -2.47 6.00 -44.39
CA PRO A 169 -3.59 5.04 -44.30
C PRO A 169 -3.25 3.64 -44.82
N GLY A 170 -2.10 3.44 -45.48
CA GLY A 170 -1.67 2.18 -46.09
C GLY A 170 -0.84 1.27 -45.17
N ASN A 171 -0.31 1.80 -44.05
CA ASN A 171 0.60 1.06 -43.18
C ASN A 171 0.21 1.13 -41.68
N PRO A 172 -0.90 0.45 -41.28
CA PRO A 172 -1.41 0.47 -39.90
C PRO A 172 -0.50 -0.23 -38.87
N SER A 173 0.63 -0.84 -39.28
CA SER A 173 1.58 -1.56 -38.41
C SER A 173 2.95 -0.89 -38.30
N SER A 174 3.05 0.42 -38.57
CA SER A 174 4.31 1.14 -38.38
C SER A 174 4.85 0.96 -36.96
N THR A 175 6.18 0.87 -36.82
CA THR A 175 6.86 0.67 -35.53
C THR A 175 6.46 1.75 -34.52
N GLU A 176 6.20 2.97 -34.97
CA GLU A 176 5.75 4.09 -34.15
C GLU A 176 4.30 3.90 -33.64
N MET A 177 3.39 3.35 -34.45
CA MET A 177 2.05 2.97 -33.98
C MET A 177 2.10 1.86 -32.93
N HIS A 178 2.95 0.85 -33.11
CA HIS A 178 3.15 -0.19 -32.08
C HIS A 178 3.67 0.39 -30.77
N LYS A 179 4.67 1.27 -30.80
CA LYS A 179 5.18 1.96 -29.61
C LYS A 179 4.11 2.82 -28.94
N ALA A 180 3.31 3.55 -29.71
CA ALA A 180 2.24 4.38 -29.17
C ALA A 180 1.13 3.54 -28.50
N ARG A 181 0.72 2.42 -29.12
CA ARG A 181 -0.23 1.46 -28.54
C ARG A 181 0.31 0.81 -27.27
N ALA A 182 1.59 0.40 -27.27
CA ALA A 182 2.26 -0.11 -26.09
C ALA A 182 2.30 0.93 -24.96
N ARG A 183 2.56 2.20 -25.30
CA ARG A 183 2.54 3.30 -24.33
C ARG A 183 1.16 3.52 -23.71
N ILE A 184 0.09 3.44 -24.51
CA ILE A 184 -1.28 3.49 -23.99
C ILE A 184 -1.56 2.33 -23.04
N SER A 185 -1.11 1.11 -23.38
CA SER A 185 -1.25 -0.05 -22.51
C SER A 185 -0.56 0.17 -21.16
N GLN A 186 0.68 0.68 -21.16
CA GLN A 186 1.42 1.04 -19.94
C GLN A 186 0.67 2.09 -19.11
N LEU A 187 0.19 3.17 -19.73
CA LEU A 187 -0.56 4.23 -19.02
C LEU A 187 -1.86 3.72 -18.41
N ARG A 188 -2.51 2.73 -19.03
CA ARG A 188 -3.71 2.07 -18.49
C ARG A 188 -3.36 1.18 -17.31
N MET A 189 -2.29 0.40 -17.42
CA MET A 189 -1.83 -0.43 -16.30
C MET A 189 -1.43 0.43 -15.10
N ASP A 190 -0.64 1.48 -15.33
CA ASP A 190 -0.25 2.46 -14.30
C ASP A 190 -1.48 3.06 -13.60
N ARG A 191 -2.54 3.38 -14.36
CA ARG A 191 -3.80 3.88 -13.80
C ARG A 191 -4.47 2.86 -12.89
N VAL A 192 -4.58 1.61 -13.32
CA VAL A 192 -5.18 0.54 -12.51
C VAL A 192 -4.38 0.36 -11.21
N MET A 193 -3.05 0.32 -11.30
CA MET A 193 -2.17 0.18 -10.13
C MET A 193 -2.35 1.31 -9.12
N ARG A 194 -2.51 2.55 -9.61
CA ARG A 194 -2.78 3.73 -8.77
C ARG A 194 -4.17 3.73 -8.17
N LEU A 195 -5.19 3.30 -8.91
CA LEU A 195 -6.54 3.13 -8.34
C LEU A 195 -6.56 2.07 -7.24
N CYS A 196 -5.87 0.94 -7.44
CA CYS A 196 -5.66 -0.05 -6.40
C CYS A 196 -4.91 0.53 -5.20
N SER A 197 -3.89 1.36 -5.43
CA SER A 197 -3.16 2.08 -4.37
C SER A 197 -4.07 2.99 -3.55
N ILE A 198 -4.92 3.80 -4.21
CA ILE A 198 -5.89 4.67 -3.53
C ILE A 198 -6.90 3.84 -2.73
N ALA A 199 -7.46 2.78 -3.32
CA ALA A 199 -8.40 1.90 -2.63
C ALA A 199 -7.78 1.26 -1.38
N ALA A 200 -6.52 0.80 -1.48
CA ALA A 200 -5.79 0.25 -0.35
C ALA A 200 -5.54 1.30 0.75
N CYS A 201 -5.10 2.49 0.37
CA CYS A 201 -4.84 3.59 1.30
C CYS A 201 -6.13 4.06 2.00
N ALA A 202 -7.23 4.18 1.27
CA ALA A 202 -8.52 4.58 1.85
C ALA A 202 -9.02 3.53 2.85
N ALA A 203 -8.90 2.25 2.52
CA ALA A 203 -9.29 1.16 3.40
C ALA A 203 -8.38 1.07 4.65
N ASP A 204 -7.07 1.21 4.47
CA ASP A 204 -6.14 1.21 5.61
C ASP A 204 -6.23 2.51 6.45
N LEU A 205 -6.64 3.63 5.87
CA LEU A 205 -6.95 4.86 6.61
C LEU A 205 -8.12 4.65 7.59
N ILE A 206 -9.15 3.89 7.20
CA ILE A 206 -10.25 3.53 8.12
C ILE A 206 -9.72 2.74 9.34
N ILE A 207 -8.78 1.82 9.10
CA ILE A 207 -8.15 1.03 10.16
C ILE A 207 -7.27 1.93 11.05
N ALA A 208 -6.50 2.84 10.45
CA ALA A 208 -5.68 3.80 11.19
C ALA A 208 -6.54 4.73 12.06
N ILE A 209 -7.66 5.23 11.53
CA ILE A 209 -8.61 6.07 12.29
C ILE A 209 -9.16 5.29 13.49
N ASN A 210 -9.48 4.01 13.36
CA ASN A 210 -9.93 3.21 14.51
C ASN A 210 -8.92 3.18 15.67
N ASP A 211 -7.62 3.20 15.37
CA ASP A 211 -6.57 3.16 16.39
C ASP A 211 -6.23 4.57 16.95
N VAL A 212 -6.60 5.64 16.25
CA VAL A 212 -6.39 7.04 16.67
C VAL A 212 -7.62 7.60 17.40
N GLU A 213 -8.79 7.47 16.78
CA GLU A 213 -10.08 8.00 17.24
C GLU A 213 -11.20 6.97 16.95
N PRO A 214 -11.39 5.97 17.84
CA PRO A 214 -12.39 4.94 17.65
C PRO A 214 -13.81 5.51 17.68
N ASN A 215 -14.66 5.05 16.76
CA ASN A 215 -16.07 5.44 16.68
C ASN A 215 -16.92 4.25 16.20
N PRO A 216 -18.26 4.28 16.38
CA PRO A 216 -19.11 3.13 16.07
C PRO A 216 -18.99 2.61 14.63
N PHE A 217 -18.66 3.47 13.67
CA PHE A 217 -18.51 3.08 12.27
C PHE A 217 -17.17 2.40 12.01
N VAL A 218 -16.05 3.05 12.37
CA VAL A 218 -14.70 2.52 12.10
C VAL A 218 -14.34 1.35 13.01
N SER A 219 -14.93 1.25 14.20
CA SER A 219 -14.71 0.15 15.14
C SER A 219 -15.60 -1.07 14.86
N HIS A 220 -16.58 -0.93 13.95
CA HIS A 220 -17.45 -2.04 13.62
C HIS A 220 -16.66 -3.19 12.97
N PRO A 221 -16.78 -4.45 13.43
CA PRO A 221 -15.98 -5.56 12.92
C PRO A 221 -16.11 -5.81 11.42
N LEU A 222 -17.30 -5.56 10.84
CA LEU A 222 -17.51 -5.65 9.40
C LEU A 222 -16.71 -4.58 8.66
N THR A 223 -16.73 -3.33 9.13
CA THR A 223 -16.00 -2.21 8.52
C THR A 223 -14.50 -2.52 8.51
N LEU A 224 -13.94 -2.89 9.66
CA LEU A 224 -12.53 -3.27 9.77
C LEU A 224 -12.19 -4.51 8.93
N GLY A 225 -13.07 -5.51 8.91
CA GLY A 225 -12.93 -6.73 8.13
C GLY A 225 -12.85 -6.46 6.64
N VAL A 226 -13.84 -5.76 6.09
CA VAL A 226 -13.89 -5.40 4.67
C VAL A 226 -12.74 -4.48 4.29
N SER A 227 -12.46 -3.44 5.07
CA SER A 227 -11.33 -2.54 4.81
C SER A 227 -10.01 -3.30 4.76
N GLY A 228 -9.77 -4.20 5.72
CA GLY A 228 -8.55 -5.00 5.75
C GLY A 228 -8.39 -5.97 4.57
N LEU A 229 -9.50 -6.50 4.04
CA LEU A 229 -9.49 -7.35 2.85
C LEU A 229 -9.27 -6.55 1.56
N VAL A 230 -9.94 -5.41 1.41
CA VAL A 230 -9.77 -4.52 0.25
C VAL A 230 -8.30 -4.13 0.10
N SER A 231 -7.66 -3.70 1.20
CA SER A 231 -6.24 -3.33 1.16
C SER A 231 -5.30 -4.52 0.99
N ALA A 232 -5.65 -5.69 1.53
CA ALA A 232 -4.88 -6.91 1.28
C ALA A 232 -4.90 -7.26 -0.21
N TRP A 233 -6.08 -7.39 -0.82
CA TRP A 233 -6.25 -7.81 -2.21
C TRP A 233 -5.75 -6.78 -3.22
N ALA A 234 -5.91 -5.49 -2.96
CA ALA A 234 -5.26 -4.46 -3.75
C ALA A 234 -3.72 -4.57 -3.67
N GLY A 235 -3.18 -4.95 -2.50
CA GLY A 235 -1.76 -5.28 -2.33
C GLY A 235 -1.33 -6.52 -3.11
N TRP A 236 -2.14 -7.58 -3.12
CA TRP A 236 -1.91 -8.78 -3.91
C TRP A 236 -1.79 -8.47 -5.40
N TYR A 237 -2.77 -7.75 -5.94
CA TYR A 237 -2.79 -7.39 -7.36
C TYR A 237 -1.54 -6.60 -7.76
N ARG A 238 -1.09 -5.69 -6.89
CA ARG A 238 0.11 -4.88 -7.12
C ARG A 238 1.43 -5.65 -7.06
N LEU A 239 1.45 -6.79 -6.36
CA LEU A 239 2.64 -7.63 -6.17
C LEU A 239 2.61 -8.88 -7.06
N TRP A 240 1.54 -9.07 -7.85
CA TRP A 240 1.35 -10.27 -8.64
C TRP A 240 2.37 -10.33 -9.78
N PRO A 241 3.09 -11.46 -9.95
CA PRO A 241 4.03 -11.61 -11.05
C PRO A 241 3.31 -11.49 -12.41
N GLY A 242 3.73 -10.53 -13.23
CA GLY A 242 3.19 -10.34 -14.58
C GLY A 242 2.10 -9.28 -14.73
N VAL A 243 1.83 -8.50 -13.66
CA VAL A 243 1.10 -7.22 -13.74
C VAL A 243 2.08 -6.06 -13.91
#